data_AF-A0A3C0VIP1-F1
#
_entry.id   AF-A0A3C0VIP1-F1
#
_cell.length_a   1.000
_cell.length_b   1.000
_cell.length_c   1.000
_cell.angle_alpha   90.00
_cell.angle_beta   90.00
_cell.angle_gamma   90.00
#
_symmetry.space_group_name_H-M   'P 1'
#
loop_
_entity.id
_entity.type
_entity.pdbx_description
1 polymer ?
#
loop_
_entity_poly.entity_id
_entity_poly.type
_entity_poly.pdbx_seq_one_letter_code
_entity_poly.pdbx_strand_id
1 'polypeptide(L)'
;MEVTHMRRACIAAFSCLWLSAVSRAATDPTFILSATASSGGKVAPASVTVRAGTGTTFAIVPWKGHHVAEVRLDGATIFEDRKGASVPNDGSAPPPPSDPGLVRSGASKVYKYTFRDVRESHALEAFFEIDTFELCVLRDGLGAGVVTSAPEGLSCDATCRGVFPYNTIVELSAVPEERSVFDRWIAKTGRAKGAALFIRITKAATVTARFARAYRLTVAVIGNGSVVSSSKSVFGAGAGAVMIKENATVKLRAKPARDALFCGWTGPSRISGAACAVLMDQDQFIVAAFGAKIVPPYDLDTADLPDSVILEPPAVIPKGKGAYGHCYLESLAMQLAYVDPAASIDEVFTFAGLGAALSYSRYGKSFLGASAGDWTWTLQRRAMAGYGVRFVLGHSPGISKEYLKGAWAQLTHTTAEEALNRLKAALRTGRPVQVHIDLAYLFPESGFAPGASHFIAITGYDANAVYWTELEPGYIDFPVDPSEYVNIRADLADFMAAWEAAGWINKGSFTCCAPYWMLFFEETQASELAKISVSDALAIQASVSQDNALVIDRYAKSDFSRSPWWKIAMEKRLFGEYLRNNGFAAAADCYELLSEEYRACEGLPLDAQRAKLSGAIRALEVEGRERY
;
A
#
# COMPACT_ATOMS: atom_id res chain seq x y z
N MET A 1 -115.39 76.94 -26.17
CA MET A 1 -115.30 77.32 -27.58
C MET A 1 -113.85 77.23 -28.00
N GLU A 2 -113.66 76.76 -29.22
CA GLU A 2 -112.44 76.51 -29.95
C GLU A 2 -111.24 77.45 -29.75
N VAL A 3 -110.06 76.84 -29.97
CA VAL A 3 -108.84 77.39 -30.62
C VAL A 3 -107.67 77.91 -29.74
N THR A 4 -106.57 77.13 -29.85
CA THR A 4 -105.11 77.38 -29.74
C THR A 4 -104.38 77.75 -28.43
N HIS A 5 -103.29 76.98 -28.28
CA HIS A 5 -101.90 77.30 -27.90
C HIS A 5 -101.35 77.11 -26.46
N MET A 6 -100.33 76.23 -26.44
CA MET A 6 -99.04 76.19 -25.71
C MET A 6 -98.91 75.88 -24.19
N ARG A 7 -98.08 74.82 -23.98
CA ARG A 7 -96.99 74.60 -23.00
C ARG A 7 -97.26 74.11 -21.55
N ARG A 8 -96.48 73.05 -21.23
CA ARG A 8 -95.90 72.57 -19.93
C ARG A 8 -96.89 71.96 -18.91
N ALA A 9 -96.58 70.95 -18.09
CA ALA A 9 -95.46 69.99 -17.94
C ALA A 9 -95.87 68.91 -16.90
N CYS A 10 -95.31 67.68 -17.03
CA CYS A 10 -94.74 66.75 -16.02
C CYS A 10 -95.47 66.42 -14.69
N ILE A 11 -95.41 65.22 -14.09
CA ILE A 11 -94.80 63.88 -14.32
C ILE A 11 -95.63 62.90 -13.46
N ALA A 12 -95.85 61.66 -13.93
CA ALA A 12 -96.60 60.62 -13.22
C ALA A 12 -95.71 59.39 -12.89
N ALA A 13 -96.16 58.66 -11.87
CA ALA A 13 -95.46 57.59 -11.17
C ALA A 13 -96.10 56.20 -11.39
N PHE A 14 -95.34 55.18 -10.95
CA PHE A 14 -95.70 53.83 -10.48
C PHE A 14 -95.49 52.57 -11.37
N SER A 15 -94.72 51.65 -10.75
CA SER A 15 -94.66 50.18 -10.81
C SER A 15 -93.94 49.46 -11.96
N CYS A 16 -92.67 49.09 -11.71
CA CYS A 16 -91.98 47.93 -12.31
C CYS A 16 -90.88 47.46 -11.35
N LEU A 17 -90.98 46.25 -10.77
CA LEU A 17 -89.85 45.59 -10.11
C LEU A 17 -89.88 44.06 -10.31
N TRP A 18 -88.78 43.59 -10.94
CA TRP A 18 -88.06 42.32 -10.75
C TRP A 18 -88.63 41.01 -11.31
N LEU A 19 -88.20 40.70 -12.54
CA LEU A 19 -87.93 39.33 -13.00
C LEU A 19 -86.41 39.18 -13.14
N SER A 20 -85.82 38.35 -12.30
CA SER A 20 -84.43 37.88 -12.39
C SER A 20 -84.29 36.89 -13.56
N ALA A 21 -83.77 37.35 -14.68
CA ALA A 21 -83.25 36.46 -15.71
C ALA A 21 -81.89 35.92 -15.24
N VAL A 22 -81.86 34.67 -14.80
CA VAL A 22 -80.61 33.91 -14.66
C VAL A 22 -80.10 33.64 -16.07
N SER A 23 -79.20 34.48 -16.59
CA SER A 23 -78.36 34.10 -17.72
C SER A 23 -77.37 33.05 -17.22
N ARG A 24 -77.64 31.78 -17.54
CA ARG A 24 -76.68 30.68 -17.34
C ARG A 24 -75.46 31.01 -18.19
N ALA A 25 -74.38 31.50 -17.57
CA ALA A 25 -73.10 31.68 -18.25
C ALA A 25 -72.69 30.31 -18.80
N ALA A 26 -72.71 30.15 -20.13
CA ALA A 26 -72.14 28.97 -20.75
C ALA A 26 -70.64 28.99 -20.43
N THR A 27 -70.19 28.03 -19.63
CA THR A 27 -68.75 27.85 -19.40
C THR A 27 -68.13 27.41 -20.71
N ASP A 28 -67.22 28.21 -21.26
CA ASP A 28 -66.47 27.83 -22.46
C ASP A 28 -65.86 26.43 -22.28
N PRO A 29 -65.91 25.57 -23.31
CA PRO A 29 -65.31 24.25 -23.20
C PRO A 29 -63.82 24.36 -22.89
N THR A 30 -63.31 23.42 -22.10
CA THR A 30 -61.89 23.35 -21.74
C THR A 30 -61.28 22.08 -22.31
N PHE A 31 -60.00 22.16 -22.67
CA PHE A 31 -59.25 21.08 -23.29
C PHE A 31 -57.95 20.84 -22.53
N ILE A 32 -57.51 19.59 -22.49
CA ILE A 32 -56.28 19.20 -21.81
C ILE A 32 -55.18 19.08 -22.86
N LEU A 33 -54.09 19.80 -22.64
CA LEU A 33 -52.85 19.64 -23.37
C LEU A 33 -51.89 18.86 -22.49
N SER A 34 -51.56 17.63 -22.85
CA SER A 34 -50.60 16.80 -22.11
C SER A 34 -49.26 16.75 -22.84
N ALA A 35 -48.18 16.63 -22.07
CA ALA A 35 -46.86 16.42 -22.63
C ALA A 35 -46.06 15.38 -21.88
N THR A 36 -45.38 14.51 -22.63
CA THR A 36 -44.55 13.43 -22.10
C THR A 36 -43.13 13.51 -22.67
N ALA A 37 -42.18 12.98 -21.90
CA ALA A 37 -40.76 12.98 -22.23
C ALA A 37 -40.19 11.57 -22.02
N SER A 38 -39.44 11.06 -23.00
CA SER A 38 -38.59 9.87 -22.76
C SER A 38 -37.40 10.21 -21.86
N SER A 39 -36.64 9.20 -21.46
CA SER A 39 -35.35 9.41 -20.76
C SER A 39 -34.40 10.27 -21.58
N GLY A 40 -33.67 11.20 -20.94
CA GLY A 40 -32.69 12.06 -21.59
C GLY A 40 -33.11 13.54 -21.72
N GLY A 41 -34.30 13.90 -21.25
CA GLY A 41 -34.76 15.28 -21.24
C GLY A 41 -36.02 15.49 -20.41
N LYS A 42 -36.66 16.64 -20.59
CA LYS A 42 -37.93 16.99 -19.95
C LYS A 42 -38.79 17.85 -20.87
N VAL A 43 -40.11 17.75 -20.73
CA VAL A 43 -41.08 18.69 -21.29
C VAL A 43 -41.81 19.40 -20.15
N ALA A 44 -41.99 20.71 -20.26
CA ALA A 44 -42.66 21.51 -19.23
C ALA A 44 -43.57 22.59 -19.86
N PRO A 45 -44.78 22.81 -19.33
CA PRO A 45 -45.44 22.03 -18.27
C PRO A 45 -45.78 20.59 -18.72
N ALA A 46 -46.08 19.68 -17.78
CA ALA A 46 -46.44 18.30 -18.12
C ALA A 46 -47.91 18.15 -18.55
N SER A 47 -48.78 19.01 -18.05
CA SER A 47 -50.17 19.12 -18.49
C SER A 47 -50.72 20.50 -18.18
N VAL A 48 -51.57 21.04 -19.05
CA VAL A 48 -52.28 22.31 -18.86
C VAL A 48 -53.70 22.17 -19.38
N THR A 49 -54.67 22.61 -18.59
CA THR A 49 -56.05 22.80 -19.04
C THR A 49 -56.21 24.21 -19.57
N VAL A 50 -56.63 24.36 -20.83
CA VAL A 50 -56.85 25.64 -21.50
C VAL A 50 -58.32 25.82 -21.89
N ARG A 51 -58.79 27.06 -22.00
CA ARG A 51 -60.13 27.35 -22.55
C ARG A 51 -60.10 27.28 -24.07
N ALA A 52 -61.23 26.93 -24.69
CA ALA A 52 -61.38 26.95 -26.13
C ALA A 52 -60.92 28.29 -26.74
N GLY A 53 -60.16 28.23 -27.82
CA GLY A 53 -59.61 29.39 -28.52
C GLY A 53 -58.36 30.03 -27.88
N THR A 54 -57.91 29.54 -26.72
CA THR A 54 -56.65 29.98 -26.10
C THR A 54 -55.48 29.07 -26.50
N GLY A 55 -54.27 29.37 -26.02
CA GLY A 55 -53.05 28.64 -26.35
C GLY A 55 -52.02 28.72 -25.24
N THR A 56 -51.01 27.86 -25.29
CA THR A 56 -49.89 27.85 -24.34
C THR A 56 -48.63 27.28 -24.99
N THR A 57 -47.48 27.50 -24.37
CA THR A 57 -46.19 27.05 -24.86
C THR A 57 -45.59 25.99 -23.94
N PHE A 58 -45.14 24.89 -24.54
CA PHE A 58 -44.38 23.83 -23.89
C PHE A 58 -42.90 23.97 -24.26
N ALA A 59 -42.01 23.81 -23.28
CA ALA A 59 -40.57 23.78 -23.48
C ALA A 59 -40.06 22.33 -23.42
N ILE A 60 -39.37 21.90 -24.48
CA ILE A 60 -38.72 20.59 -24.62
C ILE A 60 -37.22 20.80 -24.43
N VAL A 61 -36.68 20.30 -23.31
CA VAL A 61 -35.31 20.57 -22.87
C VAL A 61 -34.55 19.24 -22.74
N PRO A 62 -33.60 18.92 -23.65
CA PRO A 62 -32.72 17.78 -23.46
C PRO A 62 -31.76 18.02 -22.28
N TRP A 63 -31.39 16.95 -21.58
CA TRP A 63 -30.31 16.98 -20.60
C TRP A 63 -28.94 17.09 -21.30
N LYS A 64 -27.91 17.41 -20.52
CA LYS A 64 -26.55 17.53 -21.06
C LYS A 64 -26.12 16.20 -21.72
N GLY A 65 -25.60 16.29 -22.94
CA GLY A 65 -25.18 15.12 -23.72
C GLY A 65 -26.33 14.33 -24.35
N HIS A 66 -27.52 14.91 -24.45
CA HIS A 66 -28.65 14.36 -25.20
C HIS A 66 -29.14 15.38 -26.23
N HIS A 67 -29.91 14.92 -27.21
CA HIS A 67 -30.66 15.76 -28.15
C HIS A 67 -32.10 15.28 -28.27
N VAL A 68 -32.97 16.14 -28.81
CA VAL A 68 -34.33 15.74 -29.19
C VAL A 68 -34.21 14.95 -30.48
N ALA A 69 -34.56 13.67 -30.46
CA ALA A 69 -34.52 12.78 -31.61
C ALA A 69 -35.84 12.82 -32.39
N GLU A 70 -36.96 12.90 -31.66
CA GLU A 70 -38.29 12.94 -32.27
C GLU A 70 -39.26 13.77 -31.42
N VAL A 71 -40.19 14.48 -32.07
CA VAL A 71 -41.37 15.07 -31.42
C VAL A 71 -42.62 14.63 -32.17
N ARG A 72 -43.62 14.14 -31.44
CA ARG A 72 -44.94 13.76 -31.98
C ARG A 72 -46.04 14.64 -31.41
N LEU A 73 -47.00 14.97 -32.25
CA LEU A 73 -48.27 15.61 -31.89
C LEU A 73 -49.40 14.64 -32.22
N ASP A 74 -50.19 14.26 -31.22
CA ASP A 74 -51.31 13.32 -31.35
C ASP A 74 -50.92 12.01 -32.07
N GLY A 75 -49.71 11.54 -31.78
CA GLY A 75 -49.13 10.33 -32.38
C GLY A 75 -48.46 10.54 -33.74
N ALA A 76 -48.60 11.72 -34.39
CA ALA A 76 -47.96 12.04 -35.65
C ALA A 76 -46.62 12.76 -35.46
N THR A 77 -45.56 12.32 -36.15
CA THR A 77 -44.23 12.92 -36.07
C THR A 77 -44.20 14.31 -36.71
N ILE A 78 -43.90 15.33 -35.90
CA ILE A 78 -43.76 16.74 -36.31
C ILE A 78 -42.30 17.23 -36.35
N PHE A 79 -41.39 16.41 -35.83
CA PHE A 79 -39.95 16.60 -35.95
C PHE A 79 -39.26 15.26 -35.78
N GLU A 80 -38.26 14.99 -36.62
CA GLU A 80 -37.43 13.80 -36.53
C GLU A 80 -36.02 14.15 -37.00
N ASP A 81 -35.01 13.80 -36.20
CA ASP A 81 -33.61 13.93 -36.59
C ASP A 81 -33.11 12.58 -37.15
N ARG A 82 -33.43 12.29 -38.42
CA ARG A 82 -33.15 11.00 -39.11
C ARG A 82 -31.67 10.68 -39.40
N LYS A 83 -30.72 11.30 -38.70
CA LYS A 83 -29.31 10.97 -38.93
C LYS A 83 -28.96 9.72 -38.14
N GLY A 84 -28.86 8.60 -38.86
CA GLY A 84 -28.30 7.34 -38.35
C GLY A 84 -26.89 7.53 -37.77
N ALA A 85 -26.32 6.43 -37.26
CA ALA A 85 -25.12 6.31 -36.41
C ALA A 85 -23.78 6.90 -36.96
N SER A 86 -23.82 7.84 -37.90
CA SER A 86 -22.69 8.55 -38.48
C SER A 86 -22.80 10.08 -38.31
N VAL A 87 -22.41 10.56 -37.12
CA VAL A 87 -21.57 11.77 -36.83
C VAL A 87 -22.19 13.18 -37.14
N PRO A 88 -21.72 14.30 -36.54
CA PRO A 88 -21.90 14.76 -35.15
C PRO A 88 -22.09 16.31 -35.07
N ASN A 89 -21.79 16.89 -33.91
CA ASN A 89 -21.33 18.25 -33.64
C ASN A 89 -20.21 18.79 -34.59
N ASP A 90 -20.46 18.91 -35.89
CA ASP A 90 -19.73 19.76 -36.84
C ASP A 90 -20.24 21.21 -36.83
N GLY A 91 -21.29 21.48 -36.05
CA GLY A 91 -22.01 22.74 -36.05
C GLY A 91 -23.15 22.81 -37.07
N SER A 92 -23.48 21.72 -37.76
CA SER A 92 -24.62 21.66 -38.69
C SER A 92 -25.95 21.79 -37.95
N ALA A 93 -26.88 22.54 -38.55
CA ALA A 93 -28.20 22.73 -38.00
C ALA A 93 -29.03 21.43 -38.16
N PRO A 94 -29.86 21.05 -37.17
CA PRO A 94 -30.85 20.00 -37.32
C PRO A 94 -31.85 20.38 -38.43
N PRO A 95 -32.57 19.41 -39.01
CA PRO A 95 -33.62 19.71 -39.98
C PRO A 95 -34.66 20.67 -39.37
N PRO A 96 -35.25 21.59 -40.16
CA PRO A 96 -36.34 22.41 -39.67
C PRO A 96 -37.53 21.51 -39.29
N PRO A 97 -38.23 21.79 -38.18
CA PRO A 97 -39.49 21.12 -37.87
C PRO A 97 -40.49 21.20 -39.02
N SER A 98 -41.28 20.14 -39.22
CA SER A 98 -42.35 20.15 -40.22
C SER A 98 -43.56 20.96 -39.75
N ASP A 99 -43.73 21.10 -38.43
CA ASP A 99 -44.78 21.92 -37.81
C ASP A 99 -44.25 23.32 -37.41
N PRO A 100 -44.90 24.42 -37.86
CA PRO A 100 -44.48 25.78 -37.55
C PRO A 100 -44.67 26.18 -36.08
N GLY A 101 -45.46 25.43 -35.32
CA GLY A 101 -45.65 25.57 -33.88
C GLY A 101 -44.43 25.12 -33.08
N LEU A 102 -43.56 24.27 -33.64
CA LEU A 102 -42.31 23.85 -33.02
C LEU A 102 -41.15 24.75 -33.46
N VAL A 103 -40.57 25.49 -32.51
CA VAL A 103 -39.47 26.42 -32.79
C VAL A 103 -38.27 26.11 -31.91
N ARG A 104 -37.09 26.04 -32.52
CA ARG A 104 -35.82 25.90 -31.79
C ARG A 104 -35.37 27.23 -31.18
N SER A 105 -34.97 27.21 -29.92
CA SER A 105 -34.54 28.42 -29.19
C SER A 105 -33.04 28.69 -29.41
N GLY A 106 -32.70 29.45 -30.45
CA GLY A 106 -31.32 29.87 -30.74
C GLY A 106 -30.36 28.71 -31.01
N ALA A 107 -29.09 28.82 -30.58
CA ALA A 107 -28.09 27.75 -30.71
C ALA A 107 -28.30 26.57 -29.72
N SER A 108 -29.21 26.71 -28.77
CA SER A 108 -29.47 25.67 -27.77
C SER A 108 -30.20 24.47 -28.40
N LYS A 109 -30.06 23.26 -27.82
CA LYS A 109 -30.84 22.08 -28.22
C LYS A 109 -32.29 22.09 -27.67
N VAL A 110 -32.78 23.26 -27.21
CA VAL A 110 -34.10 23.42 -26.60
C VAL A 110 -35.12 23.80 -27.67
N TYR A 111 -36.27 23.12 -27.64
CA TYR A 111 -37.41 23.42 -28.50
C TYR A 111 -38.56 24.00 -27.69
N LYS A 112 -39.39 24.81 -28.33
CA LYS A 112 -40.64 25.32 -27.79
C LYS A 112 -41.76 24.98 -28.75
N TYR A 113 -42.78 24.28 -28.27
CA TYR A 113 -43.99 24.01 -29.03
C TYR A 113 -45.11 24.93 -28.54
N THR A 114 -45.73 25.69 -29.43
CA THR A 114 -46.81 26.63 -29.06
C THR A 114 -48.13 26.20 -29.67
N PHE A 115 -49.05 25.76 -28.82
CA PHE A 115 -50.45 25.55 -29.19
C PHE A 115 -51.15 26.90 -29.35
N ARG A 116 -51.93 27.06 -30.43
CA ARG A 116 -52.72 28.27 -30.73
C ARG A 116 -54.15 27.87 -31.13
N ASP A 117 -55.14 28.65 -30.73
CA ASP A 117 -56.58 28.42 -31.03
C ASP A 117 -57.02 26.97 -30.73
N VAL A 118 -56.83 26.51 -29.49
CA VAL A 118 -57.11 25.12 -29.11
C VAL A 118 -58.61 24.84 -29.10
N ARG A 119 -59.04 23.82 -29.84
CA ARG A 119 -60.45 23.39 -29.95
C ARG A 119 -60.70 21.92 -29.61
N GLU A 120 -59.64 21.18 -29.28
CA GLU A 120 -59.68 19.81 -28.79
C GLU A 120 -58.48 19.54 -27.88
N SER A 121 -58.47 18.38 -27.21
CA SER A 121 -57.33 17.98 -26.37
C SER A 121 -56.23 17.40 -27.24
N HIS A 122 -54.97 17.70 -26.91
CA HIS A 122 -53.80 17.26 -27.68
C HIS A 122 -52.74 16.65 -26.77
N ALA A 123 -51.94 15.75 -27.33
CA ALA A 123 -50.79 15.12 -26.68
C ALA A 123 -49.50 15.43 -27.43
N LEU A 124 -48.51 15.98 -26.72
CA LEU A 124 -47.17 16.26 -27.23
C LEU A 124 -46.16 15.28 -26.63
N GLU A 125 -45.50 14.48 -27.45
CA GLU A 125 -44.51 13.50 -26.99
C GLU A 125 -43.12 13.89 -27.49
N ALA A 126 -42.13 13.93 -26.60
CA ALA A 126 -40.74 14.20 -26.97
C ALA A 126 -39.84 13.01 -26.62
N PHE A 127 -39.07 12.56 -27.62
CA PHE A 127 -38.10 11.48 -27.50
C PHE A 127 -36.68 12.03 -27.59
N PHE A 128 -35.80 11.56 -26.70
CA PHE A 128 -34.42 11.99 -26.58
C PHE A 128 -33.47 10.81 -26.76
N GLU A 129 -32.34 11.08 -27.43
CA GLU A 129 -31.25 10.14 -27.58
C GLU A 129 -29.95 10.72 -27.01
N ILE A 130 -29.07 9.83 -26.52
CA ILE A 130 -27.75 10.21 -26.03
C ILE A 130 -26.85 10.61 -27.21
N ASP A 131 -26.16 11.73 -27.07
CA ASP A 131 -25.17 12.17 -28.05
C ASP A 131 -24.02 11.16 -28.08
N THR A 132 -23.52 10.87 -29.29
CA THR A 132 -22.32 10.06 -29.47
C THR A 132 -21.21 10.91 -30.07
N PHE A 133 -19.95 10.57 -29.75
CA PHE A 133 -18.78 11.26 -30.26
C PHE A 133 -17.76 10.28 -30.78
N GLU A 134 -17.11 10.66 -31.87
CA GLU A 134 -16.06 9.89 -32.49
C GLU A 134 -14.73 10.04 -31.71
N LEU A 135 -14.10 8.92 -31.43
CA LEU A 135 -12.73 8.80 -30.97
C LEU A 135 -11.89 8.22 -32.11
N CYS A 136 -10.96 9.03 -32.63
CA CYS A 136 -9.99 8.60 -33.63
C CYS A 136 -8.66 8.26 -32.97
N VAL A 137 -8.14 7.06 -33.23
CA VAL A 137 -6.81 6.65 -32.77
C VAL A 137 -5.90 6.51 -33.97
N LEU A 138 -4.74 7.16 -33.87
CA LEU A 138 -3.65 7.13 -34.84
C LEU A 138 -2.49 6.31 -34.27
N ARG A 139 -1.82 5.54 -35.13
CA ARG A 139 -0.52 4.93 -34.80
C ARG A 139 0.60 5.77 -35.40
N ASP A 140 1.66 6.02 -34.63
CA ASP A 140 2.87 6.73 -35.06
C ASP A 140 4.15 5.99 -34.60
N GLY A 141 5.28 6.33 -35.20
CA GLY A 141 6.61 5.84 -34.86
C GLY A 141 7.07 4.64 -35.70
N LEU A 142 8.29 4.18 -35.42
CA LEU A 142 8.98 3.12 -36.18
C LEU A 142 8.62 1.70 -35.70
N GLY A 143 7.93 1.58 -34.57
CA GLY A 143 7.46 0.29 -34.04
C GLY A 143 6.04 -0.06 -34.51
N ALA A 144 5.69 -1.34 -34.46
CA ALA A 144 4.34 -1.86 -34.68
C ALA A 144 3.63 -2.15 -33.36
N GLY A 145 2.31 -2.28 -33.41
CA GLY A 145 1.48 -2.50 -32.23
C GLY A 145 0.01 -2.24 -32.50
N VAL A 146 -0.81 -2.82 -31.64
CA VAL A 146 -2.26 -2.75 -31.70
C VAL A 146 -2.79 -1.90 -30.55
N VAL A 147 -3.82 -1.11 -30.80
CA VAL A 147 -4.60 -0.43 -29.75
C VAL A 147 -5.99 -1.04 -29.69
N THR A 148 -6.43 -1.42 -28.49
CA THR A 148 -7.81 -1.86 -28.22
C THR A 148 -8.50 -0.90 -27.26
N SER A 149 -9.84 -0.95 -27.20
CA SER A 149 -10.64 -0.17 -26.25
C SER A 149 -11.55 -1.01 -25.34
N ALA A 150 -11.80 -0.50 -24.13
CA ALA A 150 -12.90 -0.90 -23.26
C ALA A 150 -13.74 0.33 -22.88
N PRO A 151 -15.08 0.35 -23.11
CA PRO A 151 -15.88 -0.67 -23.82
C PRO A 151 -15.38 -0.98 -25.23
N GLU A 152 -15.71 -2.16 -25.74
CA GLU A 152 -15.35 -2.56 -27.11
C GLU A 152 -15.93 -1.58 -28.13
N GLY A 153 -15.13 -1.27 -29.15
CA GLY A 153 -15.48 -0.26 -30.16
C GLY A 153 -14.29 0.18 -31.01
N LEU A 154 -13.06 -0.12 -30.58
CA LEU A 154 -11.82 0.11 -31.32
C LEU A 154 -10.88 -1.09 -31.20
N SER A 155 -10.35 -1.52 -32.34
CA SER A 155 -9.20 -2.42 -32.45
C SER A 155 -8.39 -2.02 -33.68
N CYS A 156 -7.15 -1.59 -33.49
CA CYS A 156 -6.44 -0.81 -34.51
C CYS A 156 -4.98 -1.21 -34.62
N ASP A 157 -4.59 -1.68 -35.80
CA ASP A 157 -3.21 -1.84 -36.29
C ASP A 157 -2.70 -0.56 -37.02
N ALA A 158 -3.63 0.30 -37.43
CA ALA A 158 -3.38 1.61 -38.04
C ALA A 158 -4.36 2.69 -37.52
N THR A 159 -4.80 3.60 -38.41
CA THR A 159 -5.81 4.61 -38.06
C THR A 159 -7.19 3.97 -37.97
N CYS A 160 -7.89 4.17 -36.86
CA CYS A 160 -9.23 3.66 -36.64
C CYS A 160 -10.12 4.72 -35.97
N ARG A 161 -11.43 4.52 -36.06
CA ARG A 161 -12.47 5.41 -35.50
C ARG A 161 -13.52 4.56 -34.80
N GLY A 162 -13.94 5.01 -33.63
CA GLY A 162 -14.98 4.37 -32.82
C GLY A 162 -15.92 5.43 -32.28
N VAL A 163 -17.20 5.10 -32.18
CA VAL A 163 -18.24 6.04 -31.76
C VAL A 163 -18.73 5.63 -30.37
N PHE A 164 -18.63 6.55 -29.42
CA PHE A 164 -18.97 6.28 -28.02
C PHE A 164 -20.00 7.27 -27.49
N PRO A 165 -20.94 6.84 -26.63
CA PRO A 165 -21.89 7.76 -25.99
C PRO A 165 -21.22 8.84 -25.15
N TYR A 166 -21.91 9.96 -24.97
CA TYR A 166 -21.48 11.05 -24.11
C TYR A 166 -21.22 10.57 -22.69
N ASN A 167 -20.16 11.10 -22.10
CA ASN A 167 -19.67 10.82 -20.76
C ASN A 167 -19.13 9.40 -20.53
N THR A 168 -19.08 8.55 -21.58
CA THR A 168 -18.40 7.25 -21.52
C THR A 168 -16.91 7.46 -21.21
N ILE A 169 -16.39 6.64 -20.30
CA ILE A 169 -14.96 6.54 -20.04
C ILE A 169 -14.43 5.40 -20.88
N VAL A 170 -13.60 5.71 -21.88
CA VAL A 170 -12.94 4.75 -22.74
C VAL A 170 -11.52 4.52 -22.22
N GLU A 171 -11.19 3.27 -21.93
CA GLU A 171 -9.83 2.82 -21.66
C GLU A 171 -9.21 2.29 -22.95
N LEU A 172 -8.17 2.96 -23.44
CA LEU A 172 -7.36 2.49 -24.56
C LEU A 172 -6.15 1.72 -24.03
N SER A 173 -5.91 0.52 -24.56
CA SER A 173 -4.76 -0.32 -24.23
C SER A 173 -3.86 -0.51 -25.45
N ALA A 174 -2.60 -0.12 -25.33
CA ALA A 174 -1.60 -0.32 -26.38
C ALA A 174 -0.79 -1.59 -26.13
N VAL A 175 -0.77 -2.49 -27.12
CA VAL A 175 -0.03 -3.74 -27.10
C VAL A 175 1.03 -3.70 -28.21
N PRO A 176 2.32 -3.57 -27.88
CA PRO A 176 3.40 -3.63 -28.87
C PRO A 176 3.47 -5.01 -29.52
N GLU A 177 3.75 -5.02 -30.82
CA GLU A 177 4.09 -6.26 -31.54
C GLU A 177 5.55 -6.66 -31.31
N GLU A 178 5.96 -7.79 -31.91
CA GLU A 178 7.35 -8.23 -31.85
C GLU A 178 8.31 -7.14 -32.34
N ARG A 179 9.49 -7.05 -31.73
CA ARG A 179 10.52 -6.04 -32.05
C ARG A 179 10.08 -4.59 -31.87
N SER A 180 9.04 -4.36 -31.06
CA SER A 180 8.51 -3.03 -30.77
C SER A 180 8.27 -2.82 -29.27
N VAL A 181 8.25 -1.55 -28.85
CA VAL A 181 7.83 -1.13 -27.50
C VAL A 181 6.87 0.04 -27.60
N PHE A 182 5.96 0.13 -26.63
CA PHE A 182 5.10 1.30 -26.50
C PHE A 182 5.92 2.47 -25.95
N ASP A 183 5.95 3.59 -26.67
CA ASP A 183 6.72 4.77 -26.28
C ASP A 183 5.85 5.69 -25.41
N ARG A 184 4.74 6.18 -25.96
CA ARG A 184 3.81 7.09 -25.26
C ARG A 184 2.50 7.31 -26.00
N TRP A 185 1.52 7.84 -25.25
CA TRP A 185 0.31 8.45 -25.79
C TRP A 185 0.54 9.95 -26.10
N ILE A 186 -0.07 10.44 -27.18
CA ILE A 186 -0.19 11.86 -27.51
C ILE A 186 -1.67 12.19 -27.60
N ALA A 187 -2.19 12.91 -26.62
CA ALA A 187 -3.60 13.29 -26.57
C ALA A 187 -3.75 14.66 -25.89
N LYS A 188 -4.73 15.45 -26.34
CA LYS A 188 -5.08 16.75 -25.69
C LYS A 188 -5.83 16.56 -24.37
N THR A 189 -6.45 15.40 -24.17
CA THR A 189 -7.30 15.07 -23.03
C THR A 189 -7.13 13.61 -22.65
N GLY A 190 -7.27 13.30 -21.37
CA GLY A 190 -7.16 11.94 -20.82
C GLY A 190 -6.02 11.81 -19.82
N ARG A 191 -5.98 10.66 -19.13
CA ARG A 191 -4.94 10.33 -18.15
C ARG A 191 -4.27 9.02 -18.55
N ALA A 192 -2.98 9.08 -18.86
CA ALA A 192 -2.18 7.90 -19.18
C ALA A 192 -1.65 7.24 -17.90
N LYS A 193 -1.62 5.90 -17.89
CA LYS A 193 -0.97 5.07 -16.88
C LYS A 193 -0.23 3.93 -17.59
N GLY A 194 1.04 4.15 -17.92
CA GLY A 194 1.80 3.21 -18.75
C GLY A 194 1.20 3.10 -20.15
N ALA A 195 0.92 1.88 -20.61
CA ALA A 195 0.31 1.60 -21.91
C ALA A 195 -1.22 1.80 -21.95
N ALA A 196 -1.85 2.10 -20.80
CA ALA A 196 -3.28 2.41 -20.73
C ALA A 196 -3.54 3.93 -20.77
N LEU A 197 -4.61 4.35 -21.45
CA LEU A 197 -5.07 5.73 -21.51
C LEU A 197 -6.58 5.81 -21.25
N PHE A 198 -6.96 6.57 -20.22
CA PHE A 198 -8.36 6.79 -19.86
C PHE A 198 -8.85 8.12 -20.41
N ILE A 199 -9.87 8.10 -21.27
CA ILE A 199 -10.48 9.28 -21.88
C ILE A 199 -11.96 9.32 -21.57
N ARG A 200 -12.45 10.46 -21.07
CA ARG A 200 -13.87 10.73 -20.94
C ARG A 200 -14.38 11.43 -22.20
N ILE A 201 -15.32 10.79 -22.88
CA ILE A 201 -15.85 11.25 -24.17
C ILE A 201 -16.89 12.34 -23.92
N THR A 202 -16.54 13.58 -24.22
CA THR A 202 -17.45 14.75 -24.10
C THR A 202 -17.58 15.54 -25.39
N LYS A 203 -16.71 15.26 -26.35
CA LYS A 203 -16.64 15.78 -27.72
C LYS A 203 -15.77 14.83 -28.54
N ALA A 204 -15.72 15.03 -29.85
CA ALA A 204 -14.82 14.28 -30.72
C ALA A 204 -13.35 14.48 -30.29
N ALA A 205 -12.55 13.41 -30.34
CA ALA A 205 -11.17 13.43 -29.89
C ALA A 205 -10.26 12.62 -30.82
N THR A 206 -9.00 13.06 -30.93
CA THR A 206 -7.94 12.33 -31.64
C THR A 206 -6.81 12.04 -30.68
N VAL A 207 -6.34 10.79 -30.71
CA VAL A 207 -5.26 10.27 -29.88
C VAL A 207 -4.24 9.61 -30.77
N THR A 208 -2.95 9.77 -30.46
CA THR A 208 -1.89 9.03 -31.14
C THR A 208 -1.19 8.08 -30.18
N ALA A 209 -1.16 6.79 -30.51
CA ALA A 209 -0.30 5.79 -29.89
C ALA A 209 1.04 5.78 -30.63
N ARG A 210 2.14 6.08 -29.93
CA ARG A 210 3.47 6.00 -30.53
C ARG A 210 4.17 4.72 -30.11
N PHE A 211 4.59 3.93 -31.09
CA PHE A 211 5.41 2.74 -30.89
C PHE A 211 6.82 2.98 -31.44
N ALA A 212 7.82 2.48 -30.74
CA ALA A 212 9.21 2.58 -31.16
C ALA A 212 9.76 1.21 -31.51
N ARG A 213 10.66 1.18 -32.50
CA ARG A 213 11.47 -0.01 -32.79
C ARG A 213 12.28 -0.39 -31.55
N ALA A 214 12.41 -1.68 -31.31
CA ALA A 214 13.12 -2.23 -30.17
C ALA A 214 14.01 -3.40 -30.58
N TYR A 215 15.12 -3.54 -29.86
CA TYR A 215 16.06 -4.65 -29.99
C TYR A 215 16.03 -5.53 -28.74
N ARG A 216 16.35 -6.80 -28.93
CA ARG A 216 16.35 -7.79 -27.87
C ARG A 216 17.64 -7.69 -27.08
N LEU A 217 17.54 -7.38 -25.78
CA LEU A 217 18.64 -7.53 -24.83
C LEU A 217 18.51 -8.89 -24.14
N THR A 218 19.47 -9.78 -24.37
CA THR A 218 19.58 -11.07 -23.70
C THR A 218 20.69 -10.99 -22.66
N VAL A 219 20.38 -11.34 -21.42
CA VAL A 219 21.34 -11.42 -20.32
C VAL A 219 21.38 -12.86 -19.82
N ALA A 220 22.55 -13.50 -19.94
CA ALA A 220 22.83 -14.80 -19.38
C ALA A 220 23.57 -14.66 -18.06
N VAL A 221 23.03 -15.23 -16.99
CA VAL A 221 23.67 -15.26 -15.68
C VAL A 221 24.26 -16.64 -15.44
N ILE A 222 25.57 -16.69 -15.22
CA ILE A 222 26.32 -17.91 -14.87
C ILE A 222 26.72 -17.82 -13.40
N GLY A 223 26.46 -18.88 -12.64
CA GLY A 223 26.73 -18.94 -11.20
C GLY A 223 25.63 -18.29 -10.35
N ASN A 224 25.90 -18.09 -9.06
CA ASN A 224 24.90 -17.65 -8.09
C ASN A 224 24.87 -16.11 -8.01
N GLY A 225 23.88 -15.49 -8.66
CA GLY A 225 23.75 -14.04 -8.67
C GLY A 225 22.55 -13.57 -9.48
N SER A 226 22.41 -12.26 -9.58
CA SER A 226 21.37 -11.63 -10.39
C SER A 226 21.89 -10.36 -11.06
N VAL A 227 21.21 -9.94 -12.12
CA VAL A 227 21.49 -8.67 -12.80
C VAL A 227 20.24 -7.80 -12.77
N VAL A 228 20.41 -6.55 -12.35
CA VAL A 228 19.34 -5.54 -12.38
C VAL A 228 19.63 -4.52 -13.47
N SER A 229 18.65 -4.23 -14.30
CA SER A 229 18.75 -3.24 -15.37
C SER A 229 18.10 -1.90 -14.99
N SER A 230 18.53 -0.81 -15.63
CA SER A 230 17.89 0.52 -15.49
C SER A 230 16.45 0.56 -16.00
N SER A 231 16.04 -0.40 -16.84
CA SER A 231 14.64 -0.64 -17.23
C SER A 231 13.85 -1.41 -16.17
N LYS A 232 14.41 -1.63 -14.98
CA LYS A 232 13.84 -2.37 -13.84
C LYS A 232 13.59 -3.86 -14.09
N SER A 233 14.11 -4.42 -15.18
CA SER A 233 14.12 -5.87 -15.40
C SER A 233 15.19 -6.52 -14.52
N VAL A 234 14.83 -7.64 -13.89
CA VAL A 234 15.74 -8.47 -13.08
C VAL A 234 15.97 -9.79 -13.80
N PHE A 235 17.23 -10.16 -13.98
CA PHE A 235 17.66 -11.41 -14.60
C PHE A 235 18.26 -12.30 -13.49
N GLY A 236 17.64 -13.45 -13.26
CA GLY A 236 18.15 -14.49 -12.36
C GLY A 236 19.02 -15.50 -13.12
N ALA A 237 19.23 -16.69 -12.54
CA ALA A 237 20.01 -17.76 -13.16
C ALA A 237 19.45 -18.16 -14.54
N GLY A 238 20.36 -18.39 -15.50
CA GLY A 238 19.99 -18.71 -16.88
C GLY A 238 19.92 -17.48 -17.79
N ALA A 239 19.33 -17.65 -18.98
CA ALA A 239 19.19 -16.58 -19.96
C ALA A 239 17.78 -15.97 -19.89
N GLY A 240 17.69 -14.67 -19.61
CA GLY A 240 16.47 -13.89 -19.75
C GLY A 240 16.60 -12.86 -20.86
N ALA A 241 15.48 -12.45 -21.46
CA ALA A 241 15.47 -11.46 -22.52
C ALA A 241 14.38 -10.41 -22.32
N VAL A 242 14.65 -9.18 -22.75
CA VAL A 242 13.71 -8.06 -22.73
C VAL A 242 13.86 -7.23 -24.00
N MET A 243 12.75 -6.68 -24.49
CA MET A 243 12.77 -5.73 -25.60
C MET A 243 13.06 -4.32 -25.09
N ILE A 244 14.07 -3.68 -25.67
CA ILE A 244 14.48 -2.32 -25.30
C ILE A 244 14.42 -1.43 -26.53
N LYS A 245 13.88 -0.23 -26.34
CA LYS A 245 13.81 0.82 -27.36
C LYS A 245 15.17 1.02 -28.03
N GLU A 246 15.16 1.11 -29.35
CA GLU A 246 16.34 1.45 -30.14
C GLU A 246 17.03 2.74 -29.65
N ASN A 247 18.36 2.76 -29.69
CA ASN A 247 19.25 3.83 -29.24
C ASN A 247 19.17 4.14 -27.74
N ALA A 248 18.42 3.35 -26.96
CA ALA A 248 18.49 3.44 -25.50
C ALA A 248 19.83 2.90 -24.99
N THR A 249 20.35 3.53 -23.94
CA THR A 249 21.48 2.98 -23.18
C THR A 249 20.96 2.33 -21.90
N VAL A 250 21.14 1.02 -21.77
CA VAL A 250 20.74 0.24 -20.59
C VAL A 250 21.92 0.11 -19.64
N LYS A 251 21.75 0.50 -18.38
CA LYS A 251 22.73 0.23 -17.32
C LYS A 251 22.37 -1.08 -16.63
N LEU A 252 23.27 -2.05 -16.64
CA LEU A 252 23.18 -3.32 -15.93
C LEU A 252 24.06 -3.26 -14.69
N ARG A 253 23.55 -3.75 -13.57
CA ARG A 253 24.26 -3.88 -12.30
C ARG A 253 24.22 -5.34 -11.85
N ALA A 254 25.38 -5.93 -11.66
CA ALA A 254 25.49 -7.26 -11.09
C ALA A 254 25.24 -7.18 -9.58
N LYS A 255 24.46 -8.12 -9.06
CA LYS A 255 24.22 -8.34 -7.63
C LYS A 255 24.56 -9.80 -7.33
N PRO A 256 25.79 -10.07 -6.85
CA PRO A 256 26.15 -11.41 -6.40
C PRO A 256 25.18 -11.94 -5.35
N ALA A 257 24.93 -13.25 -5.37
CA ALA A 257 24.33 -13.90 -4.23
C ALA A 257 25.29 -13.85 -3.03
N ARG A 258 24.77 -14.17 -1.85
CA ARG A 258 25.47 -14.03 -0.56
C ARG A 258 26.77 -14.85 -0.49
N ASP A 259 26.85 -15.94 -1.25
CA ASP A 259 27.95 -16.92 -1.36
C ASP A 259 28.73 -16.77 -2.68
N ALA A 260 28.61 -15.66 -3.40
CA ALA A 260 29.22 -15.48 -4.70
C ALA A 260 30.00 -14.17 -4.83
N LEU A 261 30.97 -14.16 -5.74
CA LEU A 261 31.71 -12.99 -6.18
C LEU A 261 31.35 -12.69 -7.63
N PHE A 262 31.18 -11.41 -7.97
CA PHE A 262 31.02 -11.02 -9.37
C PHE A 262 32.37 -11.17 -10.09
N CYS A 263 32.46 -12.11 -11.03
CA CYS A 263 33.68 -12.38 -11.79
C CYS A 263 33.86 -11.42 -12.97
N GLY A 264 32.77 -10.87 -13.51
CA GLY A 264 32.82 -9.92 -14.61
C GLY A 264 31.70 -10.09 -15.62
N TRP A 265 31.72 -9.20 -16.61
CA TRP A 265 30.81 -9.22 -17.75
C TRP A 265 31.54 -9.69 -19.00
N THR A 266 30.83 -10.39 -19.88
CA THR A 266 31.29 -10.71 -21.24
C THR A 266 30.23 -10.27 -22.24
N GLY A 267 30.63 -9.67 -23.37
CA GLY A 267 29.73 -9.15 -24.40
C GLY A 267 30.39 -8.09 -25.29
N PRO A 268 29.69 -7.54 -26.30
CA PRO A 268 30.30 -6.62 -27.26
C PRO A 268 30.87 -5.32 -26.65
N SER A 269 32.18 -5.16 -26.88
CA SER A 269 33.12 -4.02 -26.90
C SER A 269 33.11 -2.85 -25.88
N ARG A 270 32.14 -2.67 -24.98
CA ARG A 270 32.27 -1.64 -23.92
C ARG A 270 31.76 -2.11 -22.57
N ILE A 271 32.60 -2.85 -21.85
CA ILE A 271 32.29 -3.24 -20.47
C ILE A 271 33.52 -3.06 -19.56
N SER A 272 33.38 -2.27 -18.49
CA SER A 272 34.38 -2.13 -17.43
C SER A 272 33.72 -1.91 -16.08
N GLY A 273 34.14 -2.63 -15.04
CA GLY A 273 33.63 -2.51 -13.67
C GLY A 273 32.34 -3.30 -13.39
N ALA A 274 31.77 -3.12 -12.19
CA ALA A 274 30.56 -3.83 -11.74
C ALA A 274 29.26 -3.35 -12.42
N ALA A 275 29.30 -2.23 -13.15
CA ALA A 275 28.19 -1.70 -13.92
C ALA A 275 28.52 -1.75 -15.42
N CYS A 276 27.64 -2.35 -16.21
CA CYS A 276 27.77 -2.45 -17.67
C CYS A 276 26.77 -1.50 -18.34
N ALA A 277 27.21 -0.71 -19.32
CA ALA A 277 26.34 0.19 -20.10
C ALA A 277 26.23 -0.33 -21.53
N VAL A 278 25.02 -0.68 -21.97
CA VAL A 278 24.74 -1.33 -23.26
C VAL A 278 23.93 -0.38 -24.14
N LEU A 279 24.45 -0.02 -25.31
CA LEU A 279 23.69 0.70 -26.34
C LEU A 279 22.86 -0.29 -27.16
N MET A 280 21.57 -0.01 -27.32
CA MET A 280 20.63 -0.86 -28.06
C MET A 280 20.48 -0.39 -29.52
N ASP A 281 21.49 -0.63 -30.34
CA ASP A 281 21.50 -0.38 -31.80
C ASP A 281 21.29 -1.66 -32.65
N GLN A 282 21.33 -2.83 -32.00
CA GLN A 282 21.07 -4.15 -32.53
C GLN A 282 20.68 -5.09 -31.38
N ASP A 283 20.37 -6.36 -31.66
CA ASP A 283 20.17 -7.37 -30.62
C ASP A 283 21.48 -7.57 -29.84
N GLN A 284 21.40 -7.53 -28.52
CA GLN A 284 22.56 -7.57 -27.61
C GLN A 284 22.54 -8.85 -26.78
N PHE A 285 23.70 -9.48 -26.60
CA PHE A 285 23.87 -10.64 -25.74
C PHE A 285 25.01 -10.39 -24.74
N ILE A 286 24.67 -10.35 -23.45
CA ILE A 286 25.58 -10.08 -22.35
C ILE A 286 25.58 -11.27 -21.38
N VAL A 287 26.77 -11.67 -20.94
CA VAL A 287 26.94 -12.67 -19.89
C VAL A 287 27.42 -11.97 -18.62
N ALA A 288 26.80 -12.29 -17.49
CA ALA A 288 27.28 -11.94 -16.15
C ALA A 288 27.74 -13.22 -15.44
N ALA A 289 29.01 -13.28 -15.06
CA ALA A 289 29.57 -14.43 -14.36
C ALA A 289 29.70 -14.15 -12.87
N PHE A 290 29.27 -15.12 -12.06
CA PHE A 290 29.41 -15.14 -10.61
C PHE A 290 30.16 -16.41 -10.22
N GLY A 291 31.30 -16.25 -9.56
CA GLY A 291 32.08 -17.36 -9.02
C GLY A 291 31.65 -17.64 -7.59
N ALA A 292 31.82 -18.88 -7.13
CA ALA A 292 31.65 -19.19 -5.71
C ALA A 292 32.63 -18.35 -4.90
N LYS A 293 32.12 -17.62 -3.90
CA LYS A 293 32.96 -17.08 -2.84
C LYS A 293 33.40 -18.29 -2.03
N ILE A 294 34.66 -18.67 -2.13
CA ILE A 294 35.23 -19.69 -1.24
C ILE A 294 35.29 -19.03 0.15
N VAL A 295 34.25 -19.29 0.95
CA VAL A 295 34.23 -18.96 2.37
C VAL A 295 35.00 -20.09 3.05
N PRO A 296 36.09 -19.84 3.80
CA PRO A 296 36.63 -20.86 4.68
C PRO A 296 35.48 -21.33 5.56
N PRO A 297 35.17 -22.64 5.61
CA PRO A 297 34.09 -23.14 6.43
C PRO A 297 34.35 -22.70 7.87
N TYR A 298 33.26 -22.50 8.62
CA TYR A 298 33.22 -22.26 10.07
C TYR A 298 33.72 -23.47 10.87
N ASP A 299 34.78 -24.11 10.38
CA ASP A 299 35.60 -25.03 11.13
C ASP A 299 36.36 -24.18 12.14
N LEU A 300 35.63 -23.85 13.21
CA LEU A 300 36.19 -23.32 14.42
C LEU A 300 37.25 -24.32 14.86
N ASP A 301 38.51 -24.04 14.53
CA ASP A 301 39.60 -24.90 14.92
C ASP A 301 39.66 -24.93 16.45
N THR A 302 39.33 -26.09 17.01
CA THR A 302 39.35 -26.32 18.46
C THR A 302 40.71 -26.80 18.95
N ALA A 303 41.69 -26.97 18.06
CA ALA A 303 43.07 -27.17 18.45
C ALA A 303 43.66 -25.87 19.00
N ASP A 304 44.58 -26.02 19.97
CA ASP A 304 45.38 -24.95 20.53
C ASP A 304 44.56 -23.73 20.98
N LEU A 305 43.48 -23.99 21.73
CA LEU A 305 42.71 -22.92 22.38
C LEU A 305 43.56 -22.28 23.49
N PRO A 306 43.67 -20.95 23.54
CA PRO A 306 44.39 -20.28 24.62
C PRO A 306 43.70 -20.50 25.97
N ASP A 307 44.48 -20.44 27.06
CA ASP A 307 43.99 -20.65 28.43
C ASP A 307 42.91 -19.64 28.84
N SER A 308 42.96 -18.43 28.28
CA SER A 308 41.96 -17.38 28.51
C SER A 308 41.80 -16.46 27.31
N VAL A 309 40.57 -16.00 27.07
CA VAL A 309 40.24 -14.93 26.12
C VAL A 309 39.20 -14.05 26.78
N ILE A 310 39.39 -12.74 26.81
CA ILE A 310 38.36 -11.77 27.18
C ILE A 310 38.35 -10.70 26.09
N LEU A 311 37.19 -10.46 25.49
CA LEU A 311 37.02 -9.44 24.46
C LEU A 311 36.98 -8.06 25.10
N GLU A 312 37.58 -7.09 24.42
CA GLU A 312 37.48 -5.70 24.81
C GLU A 312 36.04 -5.20 24.60
N PRO A 313 35.42 -4.56 25.61
CA PRO A 313 34.05 -4.07 25.50
C PRO A 313 33.90 -3.00 24.40
N PRO A 314 32.72 -2.88 23.78
CA PRO A 314 32.46 -1.80 22.83
C PRO A 314 32.57 -0.45 23.53
N ALA A 315 33.05 0.56 22.80
CA ALA A 315 33.21 1.92 23.32
C ALA A 315 31.89 2.54 23.83
N VAL A 316 30.76 2.08 23.29
CA VAL A 316 29.42 2.45 23.74
C VAL A 316 28.62 1.17 23.95
N ILE A 317 28.22 0.93 25.20
CA ILE A 317 27.25 -0.09 25.57
C ILE A 317 25.86 0.45 25.22
N PRO A 318 25.06 -0.25 24.39
CA PRO A 318 23.71 0.22 24.11
C PRO A 318 22.92 0.32 25.42
N LYS A 319 22.19 1.42 25.61
CA LYS A 319 21.47 1.63 26.87
C LYS A 319 20.14 0.88 26.86
N GLY A 320 19.88 0.10 27.91
CA GLY A 320 18.57 -0.48 28.18
C GLY A 320 17.57 0.62 28.54
N LYS A 321 16.90 1.23 27.56
CA LYS A 321 15.83 2.19 27.83
C LYS A 321 14.56 1.46 28.29
N GLY A 322 14.62 0.74 29.41
CA GLY A 322 13.48 0.02 30.00
C GLY A 322 12.99 -1.20 29.21
N ALA A 323 13.83 -1.88 28.42
CA ALA A 323 13.40 -3.10 27.75
C ALA A 323 13.27 -4.25 28.77
N TYR A 324 12.04 -4.75 28.97
CA TYR A 324 11.77 -5.90 29.83
C TYR A 324 11.11 -7.02 29.01
N GLY A 325 11.77 -8.18 28.99
CA GLY A 325 11.23 -9.40 28.39
C GLY A 325 11.58 -9.61 26.91
N HIS A 326 12.66 -9.00 26.40
CA HIS A 326 13.25 -9.26 25.08
C HIS A 326 14.75 -9.55 25.17
N CYS A 327 15.19 -10.32 26.17
CA CYS A 327 16.59 -10.65 26.43
C CYS A 327 17.36 -11.15 25.18
N TYR A 328 16.70 -11.82 24.24
CA TYR A 328 17.29 -12.28 22.97
C TYR A 328 17.56 -11.16 21.96
N LEU A 329 16.82 -10.05 21.97
CA LEU A 329 17.13 -8.85 21.17
C LEU A 329 18.10 -7.92 21.90
N GLU A 330 18.00 -7.88 23.23
CA GLU A 330 18.91 -7.14 24.11
C GLU A 330 20.34 -7.67 23.96
N SER A 331 20.56 -8.96 24.22
CA SER A 331 21.87 -9.58 24.01
C SER A 331 22.31 -9.61 22.53
N LEU A 332 21.37 -9.59 21.57
CA LEU A 332 21.70 -9.39 20.15
C LEU A 332 22.23 -7.98 19.89
N ALA A 333 21.63 -6.95 20.49
CA ALA A 333 22.12 -5.58 20.40
C ALA A 333 23.50 -5.43 21.02
N MET A 334 23.75 -6.11 22.16
CA MET A 334 25.07 -6.19 22.74
C MET A 334 26.06 -6.86 21.78
N GLN A 335 25.71 -8.02 21.23
CA GLN A 335 26.54 -8.74 20.27
C GLN A 335 26.85 -7.89 19.02
N LEU A 336 25.87 -7.14 18.52
CA LEU A 336 26.05 -6.21 17.41
C LEU A 336 26.95 -5.02 17.78
N ALA A 337 26.94 -4.53 19.02
CA ALA A 337 27.81 -3.44 19.45
C ALA A 337 29.31 -3.77 19.36
N TYR A 338 29.69 -5.05 19.50
CA TYR A 338 31.06 -5.53 19.26
C TYR A 338 31.45 -5.52 17.77
N VAL A 339 30.48 -5.48 16.85
CA VAL A 339 30.71 -5.44 15.40
C VAL A 339 30.53 -4.03 14.84
N ASP A 340 29.47 -3.34 15.26
CA ASP A 340 29.10 -1.96 14.91
C ASP A 340 28.91 -1.13 16.17
N PRO A 341 29.89 -0.26 16.54
CA PRO A 341 29.79 0.61 17.71
C PRO A 341 28.62 1.61 17.65
N ALA A 342 27.99 1.81 16.50
CA ALA A 342 26.79 2.64 16.35
C ALA A 342 25.48 1.86 16.58
N ALA A 343 25.54 0.55 16.76
CA ALA A 343 24.36 -0.28 17.01
C ALA A 343 23.64 0.19 18.29
N SER A 344 22.32 0.34 18.19
CA SER A 344 21.48 0.76 19.31
C SER A 344 20.31 -0.18 19.51
N ILE A 345 19.75 -0.20 20.73
CA ILE A 345 18.61 -1.05 21.06
C ILE A 345 17.36 -0.67 20.26
N ASP A 346 17.12 0.64 20.07
CA ASP A 346 15.98 1.16 19.31
C ASP A 346 16.04 0.72 17.85
N GLU A 347 17.24 0.67 17.26
CA GLU A 347 17.43 0.18 15.91
C GLU A 347 17.23 -1.33 15.79
N VAL A 348 17.80 -2.13 16.69
CA VAL A 348 17.61 -3.59 16.70
C VAL A 348 16.13 -3.95 16.84
N PHE A 349 15.41 -3.25 17.72
CA PHE A 349 13.97 -3.45 17.93
C PHE A 349 13.17 -3.00 16.71
N THR A 350 13.57 -1.89 16.09
CA THR A 350 12.97 -1.43 14.83
C THR A 350 13.14 -2.47 13.73
N PHE A 351 14.33 -3.06 13.57
CA PHE A 351 14.57 -4.07 12.54
C PHE A 351 13.86 -5.40 12.87
N ALA A 352 13.66 -5.70 14.15
CA ALA A 352 12.80 -6.79 14.58
C ALA A 352 11.31 -6.59 14.20
N GLY A 353 10.91 -5.36 13.85
CA GLY A 353 9.52 -5.02 13.52
C GLY A 353 8.67 -4.67 14.76
N LEU A 354 9.30 -4.36 15.89
CA LEU A 354 8.61 -3.89 17.09
C LEU A 354 8.17 -2.43 16.87
N GLY A 355 7.02 -2.06 17.44
CA GLY A 355 6.40 -0.74 17.26
C GLY A 355 5.38 -0.66 16.11
N ALA A 356 5.31 -1.63 15.19
CA ALA A 356 4.43 -1.57 14.01
C ALA A 356 2.97 -2.01 14.24
N ALA A 357 2.69 -2.98 15.12
CA ALA A 357 1.38 -3.63 15.17
C ALA A 357 0.87 -3.93 16.59
N LEU A 358 -0.45 -3.75 16.80
CA LEU A 358 -1.20 -4.51 17.80
C LEU A 358 -1.48 -5.90 17.24
N SER A 359 -1.59 -6.96 18.05
CA SER A 359 -2.22 -8.19 17.56
C SER A 359 -3.06 -8.83 18.67
N TYR A 360 -4.18 -9.41 18.25
CA TYR A 360 -5.16 -10.06 19.11
C TYR A 360 -5.49 -11.44 18.52
N SER A 361 -5.41 -12.49 19.34
CA SER A 361 -5.79 -13.85 18.94
C SER A 361 -6.99 -14.35 19.74
N ARG A 362 -7.69 -15.38 19.23
CA ARG A 362 -8.88 -15.99 19.85
C ARG A 362 -8.64 -16.65 21.22
N TYR A 363 -7.37 -16.75 21.63
CA TYR A 363 -6.94 -17.33 22.90
C TYR A 363 -6.59 -16.28 23.96
N GLY A 364 -6.76 -15.00 23.64
CA GLY A 364 -6.21 -13.90 24.43
C GLY A 364 -4.71 -13.72 24.17
N LYS A 365 -4.31 -12.44 24.14
CA LYS A 365 -2.95 -11.89 24.07
C LYS A 365 -1.90 -12.65 23.25
N SER A 366 -1.73 -12.26 21.99
CA SER A 366 -0.43 -12.40 21.32
C SER A 366 -0.23 -11.24 20.35
N PHE A 367 0.76 -10.40 20.66
CA PHE A 367 1.21 -9.27 19.85
C PHE A 367 2.07 -9.77 18.68
N LEU A 368 1.82 -9.23 17.49
CA LEU A 368 2.42 -9.53 16.19
C LEU A 368 1.94 -10.85 15.53
N GLY A 369 1.71 -10.78 14.21
CA GLY A 369 1.15 -11.83 13.36
C GLY A 369 2.07 -13.03 13.12
N ALA A 370 2.46 -13.71 14.19
CA ALA A 370 3.05 -15.05 14.15
C ALA A 370 2.17 -16.00 14.98
N SER A 371 2.07 -17.25 14.53
CA SER A 371 1.46 -18.32 15.33
C SER A 371 2.14 -18.42 16.70
N ALA A 372 1.37 -18.70 17.75
CA ALA A 372 1.92 -19.00 19.07
C ALA A 372 2.95 -20.14 18.94
N GLY A 373 4.23 -19.83 19.15
CA GLY A 373 5.34 -20.80 18.99
C GLY A 373 6.67 -20.23 18.49
N ASP A 374 6.66 -19.17 17.66
CA ASP A 374 7.87 -18.78 16.89
C ASP A 374 8.34 -17.33 17.11
N TRP A 375 7.90 -16.67 18.19
CA TRP A 375 8.08 -15.22 18.38
C TRP A 375 9.54 -14.81 18.59
N THR A 376 10.26 -15.43 19.53
CA THR A 376 11.67 -15.16 19.85
C THR A 376 12.53 -15.22 18.60
N TRP A 377 12.49 -16.36 17.90
CA TRP A 377 13.32 -16.61 16.73
C TRP A 377 12.93 -15.76 15.52
N THR A 378 11.64 -15.50 15.30
CA THR A 378 11.20 -14.69 14.16
C THR A 378 11.64 -13.24 14.28
N LEU A 379 11.50 -12.65 15.47
CA LEU A 379 11.93 -11.27 15.73
C LEU A 379 13.44 -11.14 15.63
N GLN A 380 14.18 -12.08 16.22
CA GLN A 380 15.63 -12.10 16.15
C GLN A 380 16.15 -12.23 14.72
N ARG A 381 15.57 -13.13 13.91
CA ARG A 381 15.93 -13.25 12.48
C ARG A 381 15.63 -11.99 11.69
N ARG A 382 14.53 -11.29 11.97
CA ARG A 382 14.20 -10.05 11.26
C ARG A 382 15.21 -8.95 11.61
N ALA A 383 15.58 -8.83 12.88
CA ALA A 383 16.63 -7.92 13.32
C ALA A 383 17.96 -8.22 12.61
N MET A 384 18.42 -9.47 12.64
CA MET A 384 19.64 -9.91 11.95
C MET A 384 19.58 -9.65 10.43
N ALA A 385 18.43 -9.89 9.80
CA ALA A 385 18.24 -9.60 8.38
C ALA A 385 18.32 -8.09 8.08
N GLY A 386 17.85 -7.23 8.98
CA GLY A 386 17.98 -5.77 8.86
C GLY A 386 19.43 -5.29 8.94
N TYR A 387 20.27 -5.93 9.75
CA TYR A 387 21.71 -5.66 9.76
C TYR A 387 22.48 -6.36 8.63
N GLY A 388 21.85 -7.33 7.95
CA GLY A 388 22.48 -8.13 6.91
C GLY A 388 23.55 -9.11 7.42
N VAL A 389 23.61 -9.38 8.74
CA VAL A 389 24.61 -10.28 9.34
C VAL A 389 24.44 -11.72 8.88
N ARG A 390 25.56 -12.43 8.74
CA ARG A 390 25.65 -13.89 8.67
C ARG A 390 25.82 -14.42 10.08
N PHE A 391 24.91 -15.30 10.49
CA PHE A 391 24.96 -15.90 11.81
C PHE A 391 25.10 -17.43 11.70
N VAL A 392 25.89 -17.97 12.60
CA VAL A 392 26.14 -19.40 12.79
C VAL A 392 25.39 -19.84 14.04
N LEU A 393 24.75 -21.01 13.98
CA LEU A 393 24.10 -21.61 15.13
C LEU A 393 24.83 -22.87 15.58
N GLY A 394 25.22 -22.92 16.85
CA GLY A 394 25.65 -24.16 17.51
C GLY A 394 24.52 -24.73 18.34
N HIS A 395 24.32 -26.06 18.32
CA HIS A 395 23.29 -26.70 19.13
C HIS A 395 23.53 -28.21 19.35
N SER A 396 22.94 -28.74 20.41
CA SER A 396 22.79 -30.19 20.59
C SER A 396 21.71 -30.78 19.67
N PRO A 397 21.74 -32.09 19.35
CA PRO A 397 20.65 -32.75 18.64
C PRO A 397 19.28 -32.55 19.31
N GLY A 398 18.21 -32.49 18.51
CA GLY A 398 16.84 -32.40 19.01
C GLY A 398 16.18 -31.02 18.93
N ILE A 399 16.86 -30.01 18.37
CA ILE A 399 16.29 -28.69 18.08
C ILE A 399 15.23 -28.76 16.95
N SER A 400 14.20 -27.92 17.02
CA SER A 400 13.23 -27.76 15.91
C SER A 400 13.93 -27.17 14.67
N LYS A 401 13.59 -27.69 13.48
CA LYS A 401 14.17 -27.22 12.20
C LYS A 401 13.85 -25.75 11.93
N GLU A 402 12.76 -25.24 12.48
CA GLU A 402 12.34 -23.85 12.38
C GLU A 402 13.32 -22.90 13.08
N TYR A 403 13.88 -23.30 14.23
CA TYR A 403 14.92 -22.56 14.97
C TYR A 403 16.29 -22.59 14.30
N LEU A 404 16.47 -23.44 13.29
CA LEU A 404 17.67 -23.46 12.44
C LEU A 404 17.53 -22.65 11.15
N LYS A 405 16.31 -22.18 10.86
CA LYS A 405 15.98 -21.51 9.60
C LYS A 405 16.74 -20.20 9.45
N GLY A 406 17.38 -20.02 8.29
CA GLY A 406 18.07 -18.77 7.95
C GLY A 406 19.48 -18.66 8.53
N ALA A 407 19.91 -19.62 9.36
CA ALA A 407 21.30 -19.74 9.76
C ALA A 407 22.17 -19.91 8.53
N TRP A 408 23.29 -19.20 8.52
CA TRP A 408 24.27 -19.30 7.46
C TRP A 408 25.05 -20.62 7.57
N ALA A 409 25.37 -21.04 8.79
CA ALA A 409 25.94 -22.35 9.09
C ALA A 409 25.35 -22.92 10.40
N GLN A 410 25.42 -24.25 10.54
CA GLN A 410 24.92 -25.00 11.70
C GLN A 410 26.04 -25.92 12.21
N LEU A 411 26.30 -25.87 13.51
CA LEU A 411 27.31 -26.66 14.20
C LEU A 411 26.62 -27.58 15.21
N THR A 412 26.47 -28.85 14.86
CA THR A 412 25.97 -29.84 15.82
C THR A 412 27.12 -30.31 16.70
N HIS A 413 26.94 -30.23 18.02
CA HIS A 413 27.83 -30.84 19.01
C HIS A 413 27.04 -31.87 19.81
N THR A 414 27.69 -32.98 20.18
CA THR A 414 27.05 -34.10 20.87
C THR A 414 27.41 -34.20 22.35
N THR A 415 28.41 -33.43 22.79
CA THR A 415 28.87 -33.36 24.18
C THR A 415 29.01 -31.92 24.67
N ALA A 416 28.95 -31.74 25.99
CA ALA A 416 29.20 -30.46 26.65
C ALA A 416 30.60 -29.90 26.34
N GLU A 417 31.60 -30.78 26.25
CA GLU A 417 32.98 -30.42 25.94
C GLU A 417 33.12 -29.90 24.50
N GLU A 418 32.49 -30.56 23.53
CA GLU A 418 32.45 -30.07 22.15
C GLU A 418 31.77 -28.70 22.04
N ALA A 419 30.68 -28.49 22.78
CA ALA A 419 30.00 -27.22 22.82
C ALA A 419 30.89 -26.11 23.40
N LEU A 420 31.55 -26.39 24.54
CA LEU A 420 32.46 -25.45 25.19
C LEU A 420 33.65 -25.11 24.29
N ASN A 421 34.28 -26.09 23.65
CA ASN A 421 35.42 -25.86 22.75
C ASN A 421 35.03 -25.00 21.53
N ARG A 422 33.81 -25.19 20.99
CA ARG A 422 33.29 -24.32 19.92
C ARG A 422 33.02 -22.89 20.40
N LEU A 423 32.46 -22.72 21.59
CA LEU A 423 32.29 -21.40 22.19
C LEU A 423 33.64 -20.69 22.37
N LYS A 424 34.64 -21.39 22.91
CA LYS A 424 36.02 -20.88 23.08
C LYS A 424 36.65 -20.50 21.74
N ALA A 425 36.51 -21.36 20.73
CA ALA A 425 37.04 -21.11 19.41
C ALA A 425 36.39 -19.88 18.74
N ALA A 426 35.08 -19.67 18.92
CA ALA A 426 34.41 -18.46 18.44
C ALA A 426 34.97 -17.19 19.13
N LEU A 427 35.10 -17.20 20.45
CA LEU A 427 35.66 -16.08 21.22
C LEU A 427 37.10 -15.76 20.82
N ARG A 428 37.94 -16.79 20.59
CA ARG A 428 39.33 -16.61 20.09
C ARG A 428 39.38 -15.81 18.77
N THR A 429 38.32 -15.86 17.98
CA THR A 429 38.22 -15.12 16.71
C THR A 429 37.66 -13.70 16.85
N GLY A 430 37.53 -13.18 18.08
CA GLY A 430 36.99 -11.85 18.33
C GLY A 430 35.46 -11.77 18.28
N ARG A 431 34.77 -12.91 18.31
CA ARG A 431 33.31 -12.97 18.14
C ARG A 431 32.62 -13.22 19.47
N PRO A 432 31.86 -12.25 20.03
CA PRO A 432 31.00 -12.55 21.16
C PRO A 432 29.94 -13.57 20.76
N VAL A 433 29.58 -14.44 21.69
CA VAL A 433 28.70 -15.58 21.45
C VAL A 433 27.44 -15.40 22.28
N GLN A 434 26.31 -15.22 21.62
CA GLN A 434 25.03 -15.23 22.30
C GLN A 434 24.66 -16.66 22.69
N VAL A 435 24.22 -16.87 23.93
CA VAL A 435 23.78 -18.17 24.43
C VAL A 435 22.44 -18.05 25.15
N HIS A 436 21.75 -19.18 25.32
CA HIS A 436 20.52 -19.30 26.09
C HIS A 436 20.81 -20.02 27.41
N ILE A 437 20.48 -19.42 28.55
CA ILE A 437 20.77 -19.94 29.90
C ILE A 437 19.51 -19.99 30.77
N ASP A 438 19.54 -20.83 31.79
CA ASP A 438 18.57 -20.83 32.90
C ASP A 438 19.16 -20.12 34.11
N LEU A 439 18.61 -18.94 34.45
CA LEU A 439 19.10 -18.11 35.56
C LEU A 439 19.00 -18.80 36.92
N ALA A 440 18.12 -19.79 37.10
CA ALA A 440 17.99 -20.51 38.36
C ALA A 440 19.25 -21.29 38.75
N TYR A 441 20.03 -21.72 37.76
CA TYR A 441 21.27 -22.46 37.96
C TYR A 441 22.47 -21.54 38.13
N LEU A 442 22.41 -20.35 37.55
CA LEU A 442 23.49 -19.36 37.59
C LEU A 442 23.42 -18.46 38.84
N PHE A 443 22.20 -18.22 39.33
CA PHE A 443 21.91 -17.38 40.49
C PHE A 443 20.92 -18.08 41.45
N PRO A 444 21.31 -19.20 42.06
CA PRO A 444 20.42 -19.95 42.95
C PRO A 444 19.96 -19.13 44.17
N GLU A 445 20.78 -18.19 44.63
CA GLU A 445 20.48 -17.32 45.77
C GLU A 445 19.38 -16.29 45.46
N SER A 446 19.14 -15.98 44.19
CA SER A 446 18.11 -15.02 43.76
C SER A 446 16.69 -15.61 43.79
N GLY A 447 16.53 -16.89 44.14
CA GLY A 447 15.22 -17.54 44.30
C GLY A 447 14.46 -17.76 43.00
N PHE A 448 15.14 -17.72 41.84
CA PHE A 448 14.53 -18.08 40.56
C PHE A 448 14.13 -19.55 40.53
N ALA A 449 12.95 -19.84 39.98
CA ALA A 449 12.53 -21.22 39.73
C ALA A 449 13.18 -21.76 38.44
N PRO A 450 13.51 -23.06 38.37
CA PRO A 450 13.97 -23.69 37.13
C PRO A 450 13.02 -23.39 35.97
N GLY A 451 13.57 -23.05 34.81
CA GLY A 451 12.84 -22.48 33.68
C GLY A 451 12.98 -20.97 33.52
N ALA A 452 13.87 -20.31 34.27
CA ALA A 452 14.11 -18.87 34.20
C ALA A 452 14.97 -18.52 32.97
N SER A 453 14.34 -18.60 31.79
CA SER A 453 14.97 -18.40 30.48
C SER A 453 15.58 -17.00 30.32
N HIS A 454 16.86 -16.94 29.95
CA HIS A 454 17.55 -15.70 29.65
C HIS A 454 18.58 -15.86 28.52
N PHE A 455 18.80 -14.83 27.73
CA PHE A 455 19.81 -14.81 26.68
C PHE A 455 20.87 -13.78 27.03
N ILE A 456 22.14 -14.16 26.92
CA ILE A 456 23.31 -13.33 27.26
C ILE A 456 24.35 -13.41 26.15
N ALA A 457 25.23 -12.40 26.08
CA ALA A 457 26.38 -12.40 25.17
C ALA A 457 27.67 -12.75 25.92
N ILE A 458 28.17 -13.97 25.74
CA ILE A 458 29.47 -14.41 26.26
C ILE A 458 30.58 -13.65 25.51
N THR A 459 31.48 -13.06 26.28
CA THR A 459 32.57 -12.19 25.82
C THR A 459 33.93 -12.67 26.27
N GLY A 460 34.01 -13.74 27.07
CA GLY A 460 35.29 -14.32 27.42
C GLY A 460 35.18 -15.63 28.20
N TYR A 461 36.35 -16.21 28.46
CA TYR A 461 36.54 -17.37 29.31
C TYR A 461 37.96 -17.39 29.89
N ASP A 462 38.13 -18.12 30.99
CA ASP A 462 39.42 -18.61 31.47
C ASP A 462 39.30 -20.10 31.84
N ALA A 463 40.26 -20.63 32.61
CA ALA A 463 40.25 -22.02 33.06
C ALA A 463 39.03 -22.39 33.93
N ASN A 464 38.49 -21.43 34.68
CA ASN A 464 37.51 -21.65 35.75
C ASN A 464 36.19 -20.90 35.55
N ALA A 465 36.11 -19.99 34.58
CA ALA A 465 34.97 -19.11 34.40
C ALA A 465 34.66 -18.79 32.93
N VAL A 466 33.43 -18.34 32.71
CA VAL A 466 33.04 -17.57 31.54
C VAL A 466 32.73 -16.13 31.94
N TYR A 467 32.89 -15.24 30.99
CA TYR A 467 32.60 -13.82 31.13
C TYR A 467 31.53 -13.44 30.12
N TRP A 468 30.54 -12.68 30.53
CA TRP A 468 29.57 -12.08 29.61
C TRP A 468 29.45 -10.58 29.84
N THR A 469 28.96 -9.89 28.83
CA THR A 469 28.61 -8.47 28.90
C THR A 469 27.14 -8.34 28.58
N GLU A 470 26.41 -7.56 29.36
CA GLU A 470 24.98 -7.36 29.17
C GLU A 470 24.65 -5.87 29.09
N LEU A 471 23.51 -5.54 28.47
CA LEU A 471 22.98 -4.18 28.53
C LEU A 471 22.62 -3.85 29.98
N GLU A 472 22.75 -2.59 30.40
CA GLU A 472 22.29 -2.10 31.71
C GLU A 472 20.87 -2.64 32.02
N PRO A 473 20.73 -3.63 32.92
CA PRO A 473 19.46 -4.33 33.10
C PRO A 473 18.57 -3.54 34.04
N GLY A 474 17.35 -3.23 33.60
CA GLY A 474 16.34 -2.64 34.49
C GLY A 474 15.65 -3.64 35.42
N TYR A 475 15.85 -4.95 35.24
CA TYR A 475 15.07 -6.03 35.89
C TYR A 475 15.70 -6.66 37.10
N ILE A 476 16.91 -6.23 37.45
CA ILE A 476 17.53 -6.61 38.71
C ILE A 476 17.83 -5.32 39.44
N ASP A 477 17.20 -5.13 40.61
CA ASP A 477 17.61 -4.11 41.59
C ASP A 477 18.96 -4.52 42.20
N PHE A 478 19.97 -4.71 41.36
CA PHE A 478 21.36 -4.68 41.79
C PHE A 478 21.76 -3.21 41.83
N PRO A 479 22.24 -2.68 42.97
CA PRO A 479 22.69 -1.29 43.06
C PRO A 479 24.09 -1.15 42.42
N VAL A 480 24.17 -1.34 41.10
CA VAL A 480 25.38 -1.54 40.23
C VAL A 480 26.04 -0.32 39.56
N ASP A 481 27.34 -0.08 39.73
CA ASP A 481 28.20 0.74 38.85
C ASP A 481 28.20 0.18 37.40
N PRO A 482 28.14 1.01 36.34
CA PRO A 482 28.33 0.58 34.96
C PRO A 482 29.54 -0.33 34.68
N SER A 483 30.61 -0.28 35.49
CA SER A 483 31.74 -1.21 35.40
C SER A 483 31.38 -2.68 35.71
N GLU A 484 30.20 -2.94 36.26
CA GLU A 484 29.76 -4.28 36.66
C GLU A 484 28.88 -5.00 35.62
N TYR A 485 28.52 -4.36 34.50
CA TYR A 485 27.78 -5.02 33.39
C TYR A 485 28.69 -5.56 32.28
N VAL A 486 29.99 -5.39 32.48
CA VAL A 486 31.05 -5.74 31.55
C VAL A 486 31.86 -6.88 32.15
N ASN A 487 32.05 -7.94 31.37
CA ASN A 487 32.80 -9.11 31.81
C ASN A 487 32.33 -9.63 33.18
N ILE A 488 31.02 -9.77 33.34
CA ILE A 488 30.40 -10.44 34.49
C ILE A 488 30.92 -11.87 34.51
N ARG A 489 31.57 -12.24 35.61
CA ARG A 489 32.16 -13.56 35.80
C ARG A 489 31.10 -14.53 36.31
N ALA A 490 31.03 -15.71 35.69
CA ALA A 490 30.40 -16.89 36.28
C ALA A 490 31.33 -18.08 36.30
N ASP A 491 31.27 -18.84 37.38
CA ASP A 491 32.00 -20.10 37.48
C ASP A 491 31.56 -21.07 36.38
N LEU A 492 32.54 -21.71 35.76
CA LEU A 492 32.35 -22.51 34.55
C LEU A 492 31.37 -23.66 34.80
N ALA A 493 31.43 -24.29 35.98
CA ALA A 493 30.53 -25.39 36.33
C ALA A 493 29.05 -24.93 36.36
N ASP A 494 28.78 -23.80 36.99
CA ASP A 494 27.43 -23.25 37.11
C ASP A 494 26.91 -22.76 35.75
N PHE A 495 27.78 -22.13 34.95
CA PHE A 495 27.46 -21.76 33.58
C PHE A 495 27.09 -22.97 32.72
N MET A 496 27.91 -24.04 32.75
CA MET A 496 27.64 -25.23 31.94
C MET A 496 26.32 -25.89 32.35
N ALA A 497 26.01 -25.94 33.65
CA ALA A 497 24.72 -26.43 34.15
C ALA A 497 23.55 -25.55 33.67
N ALA A 498 23.68 -24.23 33.75
CA ALA A 498 22.67 -23.27 33.29
C ALA A 498 22.44 -23.34 31.77
N TRP A 499 23.51 -23.49 30.98
CA TRP A 499 23.47 -23.56 29.51
C TRP A 499 22.88 -24.88 29.01
N GLU A 500 23.12 -25.98 29.73
CA GLU A 500 22.46 -27.26 29.47
C GLU A 500 20.96 -27.20 29.81
N ALA A 501 20.64 -26.73 31.02
CA ALA A 501 19.26 -26.65 31.54
C ALA A 501 18.34 -25.81 30.66
N ALA A 502 18.89 -24.74 30.06
CA ALA A 502 18.18 -23.85 29.16
C ALA A 502 17.51 -24.56 27.97
N GLY A 503 18.17 -25.58 27.43
CA GLY A 503 17.65 -26.39 26.33
C GLY A 503 16.44 -27.25 26.69
N TRP A 504 16.12 -27.36 27.98
CA TRP A 504 15.00 -28.13 28.51
C TRP A 504 13.84 -27.25 29.01
N ILE A 505 13.99 -25.93 28.96
CA ILE A 505 12.96 -24.97 29.37
C ILE A 505 11.74 -25.11 28.43
N ASN A 506 10.65 -25.66 28.97
CA ASN A 506 9.31 -25.81 28.38
C ASN A 506 9.27 -26.14 26.87
N LYS A 507 9.01 -27.41 26.53
CA LYS A 507 8.59 -27.86 25.18
C LYS A 507 7.18 -27.32 24.82
N GLY A 508 7.08 -26.00 24.67
CA GLY A 508 5.88 -25.21 24.43
C GLY A 508 6.22 -23.84 23.85
N SER A 509 5.26 -22.91 23.83
CA SER A 509 5.21 -21.73 22.94
C SER A 509 6.31 -20.65 23.06
N PHE A 510 7.38 -20.84 23.85
CA PHE A 510 8.28 -19.76 24.25
C PHE A 510 9.77 -19.91 23.84
N THR A 511 10.33 -21.11 23.78
CA THR A 511 11.72 -21.34 23.28
C THR A 511 11.87 -22.79 22.83
N CYS A 512 12.36 -23.03 21.61
CA CYS A 512 12.70 -24.38 21.13
C CYS A 512 14.21 -24.55 20.94
N CYS A 513 15.01 -23.89 21.78
CA CYS A 513 16.46 -24.08 21.81
C CYS A 513 16.78 -25.48 22.33
N ALA A 514 17.75 -26.17 21.72
CA ALA A 514 18.33 -27.38 22.30
C ALA A 514 19.41 -27.01 23.33
N PRO A 515 19.86 -27.96 24.17
CA PRO A 515 20.97 -27.72 25.09
C PRO A 515 22.20 -27.17 24.36
N TYR A 516 22.92 -26.30 25.06
CA TYR A 516 24.13 -25.65 24.55
C TYR A 516 23.92 -24.82 23.26
N TRP A 517 22.73 -24.24 23.11
CA TRP A 517 22.45 -23.35 21.98
C TRP A 517 23.34 -22.11 22.02
N MET A 518 23.97 -21.79 20.88
CA MET A 518 24.78 -20.59 20.70
C MET A 518 24.57 -19.96 19.33
N LEU A 519 24.75 -18.65 19.26
CA LEU A 519 24.68 -17.84 18.05
C LEU A 519 25.85 -16.87 17.99
N PHE A 520 26.58 -16.86 16.88
CA PHE A 520 27.63 -15.86 16.62
C PHE A 520 27.63 -15.41 15.16
N PHE A 521 28.12 -14.19 14.92
CA PHE A 521 28.20 -13.63 13.57
C PHE A 521 29.48 -14.05 12.87
N GLU A 522 29.43 -14.15 11.54
CA GLU A 522 30.66 -14.23 10.75
C GLU A 522 31.39 -12.90 10.77
N GLU A 523 30.64 -11.81 10.66
CA GLU A 523 31.17 -10.45 10.62
C GLU A 523 31.84 -10.08 11.94
N THR A 524 32.96 -9.35 11.83
CA THR A 524 33.75 -8.90 12.99
C THR A 524 33.90 -7.37 13.03
N GLN A 525 33.43 -6.68 12.00
CA GLN A 525 33.50 -5.22 11.88
C GLN A 525 32.34 -4.65 11.06
N ALA A 526 31.98 -3.39 11.33
CA ALA A 526 30.84 -2.70 10.74
C ALA A 526 30.86 -2.64 9.19
N SER A 527 32.05 -2.55 8.58
CA SER A 527 32.19 -2.48 7.11
C SER A 527 31.74 -3.74 6.37
N GLU A 528 31.58 -4.85 7.09
CA GLU A 528 31.10 -6.12 6.53
C GLU A 528 29.57 -6.25 6.58
N LEU A 529 28.90 -5.37 7.33
CA LEU A 529 27.46 -5.36 7.48
C LEU A 529 26.77 -4.80 6.24
N ALA A 530 25.61 -5.38 5.91
CA ALA A 530 24.75 -4.94 4.82
C ALA A 530 23.46 -4.36 5.39
N LYS A 531 23.61 -3.36 6.26
CA LYS A 531 22.53 -2.70 6.99
C LYS A 531 21.52 -2.06 6.04
N ILE A 532 20.23 -2.30 6.28
CA ILE A 532 19.14 -1.73 5.48
C ILE A 532 19.04 -0.22 5.69
N SER A 533 18.50 0.49 4.69
CA SER A 533 18.25 1.92 4.83
C SER A 533 17.08 2.22 5.78
N VAL A 534 16.99 3.45 6.28
CA VAL A 534 15.83 3.89 7.08
C VAL A 534 14.52 3.71 6.30
N SER A 535 14.53 3.96 4.98
CA SER A 535 13.36 3.75 4.11
C SER A 535 12.96 2.28 4.03
N ASP A 536 13.92 1.37 3.98
CA ASP A 536 13.65 -0.08 3.95
C ASP A 536 13.12 -0.55 5.31
N ALA A 537 13.66 -0.02 6.42
CA ALA A 537 13.17 -0.29 7.77
C ALA A 537 11.71 0.17 7.93
N LEU A 538 11.36 1.37 7.43
CA LEU A 538 9.99 1.87 7.39
C LEU A 538 9.07 0.97 6.55
N ALA A 539 9.56 0.46 5.40
CA ALA A 539 8.79 -0.45 4.57
C ALA A 539 8.53 -1.80 5.28
N ILE A 540 9.53 -2.32 6.02
CA ILE A 540 9.36 -3.51 6.85
C ILE A 540 8.29 -3.27 7.92
N GLN A 541 8.40 -2.16 8.65
CA GLN A 541 7.44 -1.77 9.68
C GLN A 541 6.02 -1.69 9.08
N ALA A 542 5.84 -0.96 7.98
CA ALA A 542 4.56 -0.86 7.28
C ALA A 542 4.00 -2.23 6.82
N SER A 543 4.88 -3.14 6.36
CA SER A 543 4.45 -4.46 5.89
C SER A 543 3.93 -5.38 6.99
N VAL A 544 4.33 -5.15 8.24
CA VAL A 544 3.89 -5.92 9.41
C VAL A 544 2.92 -5.14 10.30
N SER A 545 2.72 -3.84 10.02
CA SER A 545 1.75 -2.99 10.69
C SER A 545 0.33 -3.51 10.52
N GLN A 546 -0.46 -3.34 11.58
CA GLN A 546 -1.89 -3.63 11.56
C GLN A 546 -2.67 -2.34 11.63
N ASP A 547 -3.86 -2.36 11.04
CA ASP A 547 -4.84 -1.29 11.21
C ASP A 547 -5.46 -1.41 12.60
N ASN A 548 -4.93 -0.65 13.57
CA ASN A 548 -5.40 -0.75 14.94
C ASN A 548 -6.83 -0.27 15.08
N ALA A 549 -7.28 0.71 14.28
CA ALA A 549 -8.69 1.09 14.22
C ALA A 549 -9.60 -0.10 13.81
N LEU A 550 -9.23 -0.87 12.78
CA LEU A 550 -9.99 -2.08 12.40
C LEU A 550 -9.89 -3.19 13.43
N VAL A 551 -8.75 -3.35 14.09
CA VAL A 551 -8.59 -4.30 15.21
C VAL A 551 -9.53 -3.87 16.35
N ILE A 552 -9.49 -2.61 16.77
CA ILE A 552 -10.33 -2.07 17.84
C ILE A 552 -11.82 -2.23 17.50
N ASP A 553 -12.24 -1.89 16.27
CA ASP A 553 -13.64 -2.03 15.83
C ASP A 553 -14.08 -3.50 15.77
N ARG A 554 -13.25 -4.40 15.22
CA ARG A 554 -13.52 -5.85 15.17
C ARG A 554 -13.61 -6.47 16.56
N TYR A 555 -12.91 -5.89 17.53
CA TYR A 555 -12.72 -6.40 18.88
C TYR A 555 -13.29 -5.48 19.96
N ALA A 556 -14.35 -4.72 19.65
CA ALA A 556 -15.00 -3.80 20.60
C ALA A 556 -15.46 -4.47 21.91
N LYS A 557 -15.64 -5.80 21.92
CA LYS A 557 -16.00 -6.62 23.09
C LYS A 557 -14.83 -7.36 23.74
N SER A 558 -13.60 -7.16 23.28
CA SER A 558 -12.44 -7.90 23.77
C SER A 558 -12.09 -7.56 25.22
N ASP A 559 -11.46 -8.53 25.88
CA ASP A 559 -10.94 -8.40 27.24
C ASP A 559 -9.48 -7.93 27.19
N PHE A 560 -9.27 -6.71 27.67
CA PHE A 560 -7.94 -6.09 27.79
C PHE A 560 -7.42 -6.05 29.23
N SER A 561 -8.13 -6.66 30.19
CA SER A 561 -7.85 -6.55 31.62
C SER A 561 -6.44 -7.01 32.03
N ARG A 562 -5.77 -7.82 31.19
CA ARG A 562 -4.41 -8.30 31.44
C ARG A 562 -3.41 -7.83 30.37
N SER A 563 -3.77 -6.92 29.46
CA SER A 563 -2.87 -6.43 28.42
C SER A 563 -1.63 -5.75 29.04
N PRO A 564 -0.40 -6.10 28.59
CA PRO A 564 0.81 -5.44 29.07
C PRO A 564 0.97 -4.08 28.39
N TRP A 565 0.15 -3.11 28.79
CA TRP A 565 0.06 -1.78 28.17
C TRP A 565 1.40 -1.04 28.14
N TRP A 566 2.16 -1.11 29.23
CA TRP A 566 3.50 -0.53 29.32
C TRP A 566 4.46 -1.08 28.25
N LYS A 567 4.32 -2.35 27.86
CA LYS A 567 5.18 -2.99 26.86
C LYS A 567 4.87 -2.48 25.45
N ILE A 568 3.59 -2.30 25.14
CA ILE A 568 3.16 -1.70 23.86
C ILE A 568 3.67 -0.27 23.77
N ALA A 569 3.51 0.50 24.85
CA ALA A 569 4.03 1.87 24.94
C ALA A 569 5.54 1.92 24.71
N MET A 570 6.29 1.02 25.36
CA MET A 570 7.73 0.87 25.19
C MET A 570 8.14 0.71 23.73
N GLU A 571 7.52 -0.22 23.01
CA GLU A 571 7.85 -0.51 21.61
C GLU A 571 7.56 0.69 20.70
N LYS A 572 6.44 1.40 20.93
CA LYS A 572 6.11 2.63 20.22
C LYS A 572 7.16 3.71 20.48
N ARG A 573 7.57 3.89 21.73
CA ARG A 573 8.62 4.83 22.10
C ARG A 573 9.95 4.49 21.43
N LEU A 574 10.41 3.24 21.50
CA LEU A 574 11.69 2.83 20.90
C LEU A 574 11.69 3.06 19.38
N PHE A 575 10.59 2.76 18.69
CA PHE A 575 10.50 3.09 17.27
C PHE A 575 10.50 4.60 17.02
N GLY A 576 9.78 5.38 17.84
CA GLY A 576 9.82 6.84 17.80
C GLY A 576 11.23 7.41 18.01
N GLU A 577 11.99 6.86 18.95
CA GLU A 577 13.38 7.26 19.20
C GLU A 577 14.30 6.96 18.01
N TYR A 578 14.16 5.77 17.40
CA TYR A 578 14.88 5.44 16.17
C TYR A 578 14.57 6.46 15.05
N LEU A 579 13.28 6.81 14.87
CA LEU A 579 12.87 7.82 13.90
C LEU A 579 13.47 9.20 14.22
N ARG A 580 13.46 9.61 15.49
CA ARG A 580 14.03 10.88 15.95
C ARG A 580 15.53 10.95 15.65
N ASN A 581 16.27 9.88 15.99
CA ASN A 581 17.71 9.76 15.75
C ASN A 581 18.07 9.77 14.25
N ASN A 582 17.12 9.38 13.39
CA ASN A 582 17.30 9.33 11.93
C ASN A 582 16.63 10.49 11.19
N GLY A 583 16.28 11.59 11.87
CA GLY A 583 15.81 12.83 11.25
C GLY A 583 14.30 12.92 10.96
N PHE A 584 13.49 12.03 11.53
CA PHE A 584 12.03 11.98 11.36
C PHE A 584 11.29 12.43 12.63
N ALA A 585 11.65 13.60 13.17
CA ALA A 585 11.13 14.10 14.46
C ALA A 585 9.59 14.19 14.51
N ALA A 586 8.94 14.69 13.45
CA ALA A 586 7.47 14.80 13.44
C ALA A 586 6.77 13.43 13.50
N ALA A 587 7.34 12.41 12.84
CA ALA A 587 6.83 11.05 12.95
C ALA A 587 7.11 10.46 14.34
N ALA A 588 8.29 10.74 14.90
CA ALA A 588 8.65 10.34 16.25
C ALA A 588 7.68 10.89 17.30
N ASP A 589 7.30 12.17 17.21
CA ASP A 589 6.34 12.80 18.12
C ASP A 589 4.97 12.09 18.11
N CYS A 590 4.52 11.62 16.95
CA CYS A 590 3.30 10.81 16.85
C CYS A 590 3.42 9.47 17.59
N TYR A 591 4.57 8.79 17.47
CA TYR A 591 4.81 7.53 18.17
C TYR A 591 5.00 7.70 19.68
N GLU A 592 5.55 8.84 20.11
CA GLU A 592 5.66 9.21 21.51
C GLU A 592 4.28 9.46 22.14
N LEU A 593 3.42 10.22 21.46
CA LEU A 593 2.03 10.40 21.87
C LEU A 593 1.27 9.07 21.96
N LEU A 594 1.41 8.20 20.95
CA LEU A 594 0.80 6.87 20.98
C LEU A 594 1.31 6.06 22.17
N SER A 595 2.60 6.10 22.46
CA SER A 595 3.19 5.45 23.62
C SER A 595 2.53 5.92 24.93
N GLU A 596 2.36 7.23 25.12
CA GLU A 596 1.69 7.80 26.30
C GLU A 596 0.23 7.34 26.42
N GLU A 597 -0.50 7.33 25.31
CA GLU A 597 -1.90 6.87 25.28
C GLU A 597 -2.04 5.40 25.65
N TYR A 598 -1.17 4.51 25.13
CA TYR A 598 -1.17 3.11 25.54
C TYR A 598 -0.80 2.96 27.01
N ARG A 599 0.21 3.68 27.50
CA ARG A 599 0.63 3.63 28.90
C ARG A 599 -0.51 4.04 29.84
N ALA A 600 -1.28 5.06 29.47
CA ALA A 600 -2.42 5.52 30.23
C ALA A 600 -3.59 4.52 30.32
N CYS A 601 -3.58 3.41 29.56
CA CYS A 601 -4.55 2.32 29.72
C CYS A 601 -4.24 1.42 30.93
N GLU A 602 -3.03 1.46 31.46
CA GLU A 602 -2.62 0.64 32.60
C GLU A 602 -3.42 0.98 33.86
N GLY A 603 -3.90 -0.05 34.57
CA GLY A 603 -4.70 0.11 35.80
C GLY A 603 -6.14 0.61 35.60
N LEU A 604 -6.52 1.05 34.39
CA LEU A 604 -7.89 1.47 34.11
C LEU A 604 -8.87 0.28 34.09
N PRO A 605 -10.14 0.47 34.52
CA PRO A 605 -11.21 -0.49 34.26
C PRO A 605 -11.38 -0.75 32.77
N LEU A 606 -11.84 -1.95 32.40
CA LEU A 606 -11.94 -2.40 31.01
C LEU A 606 -12.71 -1.42 30.10
N ASP A 607 -13.79 -0.82 30.59
CA ASP A 607 -14.59 0.13 29.80
C ASP A 607 -13.88 1.47 29.59
N ALA A 608 -13.06 1.90 30.55
CA ALA A 608 -12.23 3.10 30.43
C ALA A 608 -11.04 2.87 29.48
N GLN A 609 -10.43 1.67 29.51
CA GLN A 609 -9.44 1.26 28.51
C GLN A 609 -10.04 1.32 27.09
N ARG A 610 -11.23 0.74 26.90
CA ARG A 610 -11.94 0.75 25.60
C ARG A 610 -12.25 2.16 25.11
N ALA A 611 -12.72 3.02 26.01
CA ALA A 611 -13.04 4.42 25.68
C ALA A 611 -11.78 5.17 25.22
N LYS A 612 -10.65 5.00 25.91
CA LYS A 612 -9.38 5.65 25.56
C LYS A 612 -8.86 5.19 24.19
N LEU A 613 -8.81 3.88 23.95
CA LEU A 613 -8.35 3.31 22.65
C LEU A 613 -9.24 3.76 21.48
N SER A 614 -10.56 3.76 21.67
CA SER A 614 -11.52 4.18 20.63
C SER A 614 -11.56 5.68 20.40
N GLY A 615 -11.20 6.49 21.40
CA GLY A 615 -11.29 7.96 21.33
C GLY A 615 -10.01 8.61 20.81
N ALA A 616 -8.89 8.41 21.50
CA ALA A 616 -7.63 9.10 21.19
C ALA A 616 -6.84 8.40 20.08
N ILE A 617 -6.61 7.10 20.23
CA ILE A 617 -5.75 6.33 19.31
C ILE A 617 -6.40 6.19 17.93
N ARG A 618 -7.69 5.81 17.88
CA ARG A 618 -8.43 5.73 16.61
C ARG A 618 -8.41 7.05 15.83
N ALA A 619 -8.65 8.18 16.51
CA ALA A 619 -8.70 9.49 15.86
C ALA A 619 -7.34 9.87 15.26
N LEU A 620 -6.26 9.67 16.01
CA LEU A 620 -4.88 9.95 15.55
C LEU A 620 -4.50 9.09 14.33
N GLU A 621 -4.89 7.82 14.30
CA GLU A 621 -4.61 6.95 13.13
C GLU A 621 -5.47 7.29 11.91
N VAL A 622 -6.72 7.73 12.10
CA VAL A 622 -7.56 8.22 10.99
C VAL A 622 -7.01 9.52 10.44
N GLU A 623 -6.70 10.48 11.30
CA GLU A 623 -6.11 11.77 10.91
C GLU A 623 -4.77 11.58 10.21
N GLY A 624 -3.92 10.67 10.70
CA GLY A 624 -2.67 10.29 10.05
C GLY A 624 -2.85 9.74 8.64
N ARG A 625 -3.86 8.87 8.41
CA ARG A 625 -4.18 8.28 7.10
C ARG A 625 -4.81 9.26 6.12
N GLU A 626 -5.55 10.25 6.61
CA GLU A 626 -6.22 11.23 5.76
C GLU A 626 -5.30 12.38 5.34
N ARG A 627 -4.27 12.68 6.14
CA ARG A 627 -3.35 13.80 5.89
C ARG A 627 -2.04 13.43 5.19
N TYR A 628 -1.57 12.20 5.33
CA TYR A 628 -0.26 11.72 4.82
C TYR A 628 -0.44 10.40 4.08
#